data_AF-A0A0D2N5X1-F1
#
_entry.id   AF-A0A0D2N5X1-F1
#
_cell.length_a   1.000
_cell.length_b   1.000
_cell.length_c   1.000
_cell.angle_alpha   90.00
_cell.angle_beta   90.00
_cell.angle_gamma   90.00
#
_symmetry.space_group_name_H-M   'P 1'
#
loop_
_entity.id
_entity.type
_entity.pdbx_description
1 polymer ?
#
loop_
_entity_poly.entity_id
_entity_poly.type
_entity_poly.pdbx_seq_one_letter_code
_entity_poly.pdbx_strand_id
1 'polypeptide(L)' 'SFRVKLPSTLLRRGVHDVFHASLLRVHEPNDDKLFPGRLDTQVFDLEDLEGGWLAEKILSH' A
#
# COMPACT_ATOMS: atom_id res chain seq x y z
N SER A 1 8.21 -3.72 -20.83
CA SER A 1 7.89 -2.89 -19.66
C SER A 1 6.61 -2.13 -19.95
N PHE A 2 5.81 -1.84 -18.93
CA PHE A 2 4.53 -1.12 -19.02
C PHE A 2 4.50 -0.03 -17.97
N ARG A 3 3.96 1.16 -18.30
CA ARG A 3 3.90 2.29 -17.35
C ARG A 3 2.50 2.45 -16.77
N VAL A 4 2.41 2.55 -15.46
CA VAL A 4 1.15 2.79 -14.74
C VAL A 4 1.22 4.16 -14.07
N LYS A 5 0.15 4.95 -14.15
CA LYS A 5 0.11 6.22 -13.44
C LYS A 5 0.07 5.96 -11.93
N LEU A 6 1.13 6.34 -11.23
CA LEU A 6 1.21 6.23 -9.78
C LEU A 6 0.83 7.56 -9.09
N PRO A 7 0.28 7.51 -7.86
CA PRO A 7 0.17 8.66 -6.97
C PRO A 7 1.53 9.32 -6.71
N SER A 8 1.53 10.65 -6.51
CA SER A 8 2.74 11.42 -6.25
C SER A 8 3.49 11.00 -4.98
N THR A 9 2.75 10.47 -3.99
CA THR A 9 3.30 9.93 -2.75
C THR A 9 4.20 8.71 -3.01
N LEU A 10 3.77 7.79 -3.87
CA LEU A 10 4.56 6.59 -4.23
C LEU A 10 5.79 6.94 -5.07
N LEU A 11 5.63 7.88 -6.02
CA LEU A 11 6.76 8.37 -6.80
C LEU A 11 7.82 9.05 -5.91
N ARG A 12 7.39 9.85 -4.92
CA ARG A 12 8.30 10.51 -3.97
C ARG A 12 9.09 9.51 -3.13
N ARG A 13 8.52 8.33 -2.85
CA ARG A 13 9.18 7.24 -2.12
C ARG A 13 10.09 6.37 -3.01
N GLY A 14 10.21 6.70 -4.31
CA GLY A 14 11.06 5.99 -5.25
C GLY A 14 10.42 4.76 -5.89
N VAL A 15 9.09 4.59 -5.78
CA VAL A 15 8.38 3.52 -6.51
C VAL A 15 8.38 3.88 -7.99
N HIS A 16 8.94 3.00 -8.82
CA HIS A 16 8.95 3.18 -10.26
C HIS A 16 7.58 2.87 -10.87
N ASP A 17 7.17 3.70 -11.82
CA ASP A 17 5.93 3.53 -12.58
C ASP A 17 6.02 2.42 -13.64
N VAL A 18 7.18 1.77 -13.78
CA VAL A 18 7.47 0.77 -14.80
C VAL A 18 7.36 -0.65 -14.24
N PHE A 19 6.49 -1.47 -14.84
CA PHE A 19 6.23 -2.85 -14.44
C PHE A 19 6.45 -3.84 -15.59
N HIS A 20 6.60 -5.13 -15.26
CA HIS A 20 6.60 -6.22 -16.24
C HIS A 20 5.17 -6.48 -16.71
N ALA A 21 4.89 -6.26 -18.00
CA ALA A 21 3.54 -6.38 -18.56
C ALA A 21 2.91 -7.78 -18.35
N SER A 22 3.74 -8.83 -18.36
CA SER A 22 3.30 -10.22 -18.14
C SER A 22 2.86 -10.52 -16.70
N LEU A 23 3.21 -9.66 -15.74
CA LEU A 23 2.85 -9.82 -14.33
C LEU A 23 1.65 -8.95 -13.92
N LEU A 24 1.17 -8.08 -14.82
CA LEU A 24 0.01 -7.26 -14.54
C LEU A 24 -1.25 -8.10 -14.49
N ARG A 25 -2.10 -7.81 -13.50
CA ARG A 25 -3.41 -8.43 -13.31
C ARG A 25 -4.50 -7.38 -13.51
N VAL A 26 -5.70 -7.83 -13.85
CA VAL A 26 -6.88 -6.96 -13.93
C VAL A 26 -7.11 -6.33 -12.56
N HIS A 27 -7.36 -5.02 -12.55
CA HIS A 27 -7.67 -4.29 -11.33
C HIS A 27 -9.06 -4.68 -10.82
N GLU A 28 -9.10 -5.18 -9.58
CA GLU A 28 -10.33 -5.39 -8.83
C GLU A 28 -10.49 -4.25 -7.82
N PRO A 29 -11.57 -3.46 -7.89
CA PRO A 29 -11.79 -2.37 -6.94
C PRO A 29 -11.97 -2.90 -5.52
N ASN A 30 -11.52 -2.14 -4.53
CA ASN A 30 -11.68 -2.48 -3.12
C ASN A 30 -13.16 -2.49 -2.71
N ASP A 31 -13.55 -3.45 -1.87
CA ASP A 31 -14.84 -3.39 -1.17
C ASP A 31 -14.70 -2.52 0.08
N ASP A 32 -15.10 -1.25 -0.03
CA ASP A 32 -14.99 -0.27 1.05
C ASP A 32 -15.89 -0.59 2.26
N LYS A 33 -16.89 -1.47 2.12
CA LYS A 33 -17.72 -1.91 3.25
C LYS A 33 -16.97 -2.89 4.15
N LEU A 34 -16.15 -3.74 3.54
CA LEU A 34 -15.34 -4.73 4.26
C LEU A 34 -13.99 -4.15 4.69
N PHE A 35 -13.42 -3.25 3.89
CA PHE A 35 -12.11 -2.66 4.12
C PHE A 35 -12.17 -1.13 4.05
N PRO A 36 -12.80 -0.47 5.04
CA PRO A 36 -12.80 0.98 5.13
C PRO A 36 -11.38 1.51 5.42
N GLY A 37 -11.02 2.67 4.86
CA GLY A 37 -9.78 3.38 5.22
C GLY A 37 -8.50 2.88 4.54
N ARG A 38 -8.54 2.56 3.24
CA ARG A 38 -7.33 2.33 2.42
C ARG A 38 -6.87 3.58 1.67
N LEU A 39 -6.76 4.73 2.35
CA LEU A 39 -6.03 5.83 1.74
C LEU A 39 -4.55 5.45 1.65
N ASP A 40 -3.86 5.88 0.59
CA ASP A 40 -2.42 5.63 0.42
C ASP A 40 -1.64 6.06 1.67
N THR A 41 -2.08 7.13 2.32
CA THR A 41 -1.54 7.60 3.60
C THR A 41 -1.73 6.58 4.73
N GLN A 42 -2.89 5.95 4.84
CA GLN A 42 -3.16 4.97 5.92
C GLN A 42 -2.41 3.65 5.72
N VAL A 43 -2.18 3.24 4.47
CA VAL A 43 -1.54 1.96 4.13
C VAL A 43 -0.02 2.10 4.09
N PHE A 44 0.50 3.24 3.63
CA PHE A 44 1.93 3.46 3.44
C PHE A 44 2.57 4.41 4.48
N ASP A 45 1.84 5.29 5.18
CA ASP A 45 2.40 6.14 6.27
C ASP A 45 2.49 5.38 7.62
N LEU A 46 2.97 4.13 7.60
CA LEU A 46 3.36 3.43 8.84
C LEU A 46 4.66 3.99 9.43
N GLU A 47 5.42 4.78 8.66
CA GLU A 47 6.70 5.37 9.07
C GLU A 47 6.52 6.67 9.90
N ASP A 48 5.41 7.39 9.74
CA ASP A 48 5.13 8.65 10.45
C ASP A 48 4.25 8.47 11.71
N LEU A 49 3.92 7.23 12.07
CA LEU A 49 3.37 6.93 13.39
C LEU A 49 4.51 7.00 14.41
N GLU A 50 4.77 8.20 14.93
CA GLU A 50 5.70 8.47 16.05
C GLU A 50 5.43 7.63 17.33
N GLY A 51 4.34 6.86 17.35
CA GLY A 51 4.06 5.83 18.35
C GLY A 51 4.05 4.44 17.72
N GLY A 52 5.22 3.85 17.52
CA GLY A 52 5.32 2.43 17.16
C GLY A 52 4.53 1.55 18.13
N TRP A 53 3.73 0.63 17.61
CA TRP A 53 2.97 -0.30 18.44
C TRP A 53 3.90 -1.35 19.03
N LEU A 54 4.16 -1.28 20.34
CA LEU A 54 4.82 -2.35 21.08
C LEU A 54 3.82 -3.49 21.28
N ALA A 55 3.92 -4.53 20.46
CA ALA A 55 3.24 -5.79 20.75
C ALA A 55 3.99 -6.52 21.86
N GLU A 56 3.44 -6.53 23.08
CA GLU A 56 4.10 -7.18 24.24
C GLU A 56 4.21 -8.71 24.08
N LYS A 57 3.21 -9.37 23.49
CA LYS A 57 3.23 -10.81 23.24
C LYS A 57 2.12 -11.26 22.26
N ILE A 58 2.41 -12.27 21.45
CA ILE A 58 1.40 -12.99 20.65
C ILE A 58 0.85 -14.14 21.50
N LEU A 59 -0.47 -14.18 21.73
CA LEU A 59 -1.10 -15.15 22.63
C LEU A 59 -1.42 -16.50 21.96
N SER A 60 -1.63 -16.54 20.65
CA SER A 60 -1.83 -17.77 19.89
C SER A 60 -1.67 -17.53 18.38
N HIS A 61 -1.41 -18.61 17.65
CA HIS A 61 -1.56 -18.68 16.19
C HIS A 61 -2.93 -19.22 15.82
#